data_AF-A0A6I1MVY7-F1
#
_entry.id   AF-A0A6I1MVY7-F1
#
_cell.length_a   1.000
_cell.length_b   1.000
_cell.length_c   1.000
_cell.angle_alpha   90.00
_cell.angle_beta   90.00
_cell.angle_gamma   90.00
#
_symmetry.space_group_name_H-M   'P 1'
#
loop_
_entity.id
_entity.type
_entity.pdbx_description
1 polymer ?
#
loop_
_entity_poly.entity_id
_entity_poly.type
_entity_poly.pdbx_seq_one_letter_code
_entity_poly.pdbx_strand_id
1 'polypeptide(L)'
;MTSTVEQLAPGCFGAASVYSMDSDVCKACLAFDTCSARSMENLQAIRQQVDVADILKRHQAALARNRNNAARPASPKSEPLMVSHVAIAQPLPITKPVARSTSSERVTFDLAAADEAIIAQIAQANKKTAFQAQQLAKAGKLDAMRALLPRGENPFAQTGPSYLRVACDMITSGGFIRAELKAELMARLGWTDGTAGAHVSIATALLFAFGITRKDHNERFVLNPVLAGDNNFNQLKAAV
;
A
#
# COMPACT_ATOMS: atom_id res chain seq x y z
N MET A 1 -14.56 -35.39 -18.54
CA MET A 1 -14.83 -33.94 -18.38
C MET A 1 -16.10 -33.79 -17.53
N THR A 2 -15.96 -33.91 -16.22
CA THR A 2 -17.06 -33.77 -15.25
C THR A 2 -16.55 -32.90 -14.11
N SER A 3 -16.58 -31.57 -14.34
CA SER A 3 -16.35 -30.60 -13.28
C SER A 3 -17.52 -30.70 -12.32
N THR A 4 -17.24 -31.15 -11.10
CA THR A 4 -18.24 -31.45 -10.07
C THR A 4 -18.91 -30.17 -9.59
N VAL A 5 -20.24 -30.21 -9.53
CA VAL A 5 -21.15 -29.13 -9.15
C VAL A 5 -20.91 -28.60 -7.71
N GLU A 6 -20.10 -29.30 -6.91
CA GLU A 6 -19.64 -28.87 -5.58
C GLU A 6 -18.86 -27.54 -5.56
N GLN A 7 -18.27 -27.10 -6.68
CA GLN A 7 -17.59 -25.80 -6.76
C GLN A 7 -18.52 -24.61 -7.00
N LEU A 8 -19.78 -24.82 -7.38
CA LEU A 8 -20.58 -23.76 -8.01
C LEU A 8 -21.55 -23.00 -7.11
N ALA A 9 -21.76 -23.38 -5.85
CA ALA A 9 -22.75 -22.67 -5.04
C ALA A 9 -22.63 -22.79 -3.51
N PRO A 10 -21.98 -21.80 -2.90
CA PRO A 10 -22.14 -21.45 -1.50
C PRO A 10 -22.72 -20.04 -1.30
N GLY A 11 -23.66 -19.65 -2.17
CA GLY A 11 -24.33 -18.34 -2.22
C GLY A 11 -23.69 -17.43 -3.28
N CYS A 12 -24.37 -17.15 -4.39
CA CYS A 12 -23.83 -16.74 -5.71
C CYS A 12 -22.82 -15.56 -5.82
N PHE A 13 -22.41 -14.91 -4.74
CA PHE A 13 -21.33 -13.90 -4.71
C PHE A 13 -20.45 -13.96 -3.45
N GLY A 14 -20.50 -15.06 -2.68
CA GLY A 14 -19.71 -15.25 -1.46
C GLY A 14 -20.18 -14.44 -0.24
N ALA A 15 -21.34 -13.77 -0.32
CA ALA A 15 -21.92 -12.99 0.77
C ALA A 15 -23.22 -13.63 1.28
N ALA A 16 -23.27 -13.89 2.60
CA ALA A 16 -24.39 -14.53 3.28
C ALA A 16 -25.69 -13.70 3.26
N SER A 17 -25.61 -12.42 2.92
CA SER A 17 -26.76 -11.52 2.80
C SER A 17 -27.52 -11.64 1.48
N VAL A 18 -27.01 -12.42 0.51
CA VAL A 18 -27.58 -12.50 -0.85
C VAL A 18 -28.47 -13.72 -1.04
N TYR A 19 -28.36 -14.74 -0.19
CA TYR A 19 -29.27 -15.89 -0.19
C TYR A 19 -30.61 -15.53 0.45
N SER A 20 -31.71 -15.93 -0.18
CA SER A 20 -33.08 -15.72 0.31
C SER A 20 -33.87 -17.02 0.16
N MET A 21 -34.40 -17.52 1.27
CA MET A 21 -35.13 -18.79 1.33
C MET A 21 -36.53 -18.67 0.68
N ASP A 22 -37.06 -17.45 0.65
CA ASP A 22 -38.36 -17.09 0.10
C ASP A 22 -38.32 -16.74 -1.39
N SER A 23 -37.14 -16.47 -1.97
CA SER A 23 -36.99 -16.12 -3.39
C SER A 23 -37.17 -17.32 -4.32
N ASP A 24 -38.02 -17.16 -5.34
CA ASP A 24 -38.22 -18.18 -6.37
C ASP A 24 -36.97 -18.41 -7.23
N VAL A 25 -36.09 -17.40 -7.33
CA VAL A 25 -34.79 -17.53 -8.01
C VAL A 25 -33.89 -18.49 -7.24
N CYS A 26 -33.86 -18.40 -5.90
CA CYS A 26 -33.07 -19.30 -5.08
C CYS A 26 -33.64 -20.72 -5.09
N LYS A 27 -34.98 -20.87 -5.02
CA LYS A 27 -35.64 -22.19 -5.07
C LYS A 27 -35.41 -22.94 -6.39
N ALA A 28 -35.22 -22.22 -7.49
CA ALA A 28 -34.91 -22.81 -8.78
C ALA A 28 -33.45 -23.29 -8.90
N CYS A 29 -32.57 -22.95 -7.95
CA CYS A 29 -31.16 -23.28 -8.01
C CYS A 29 -30.87 -24.71 -7.53
N LEU A 30 -30.04 -25.44 -8.26
CA LEU A 30 -29.63 -26.82 -7.94
C LEU A 30 -28.90 -26.96 -6.59
N ALA A 31 -28.38 -25.87 -6.05
CA ALA A 31 -27.62 -25.85 -4.81
C ALA A 31 -28.34 -25.09 -3.68
N PHE A 32 -29.66 -24.97 -3.78
CA PHE A 32 -30.50 -24.30 -2.79
C PHE A 32 -30.25 -24.81 -1.36
N ASP A 33 -30.28 -26.13 -1.16
CA ASP A 33 -30.14 -26.73 0.17
C ASP A 33 -28.75 -26.48 0.78
N THR A 34 -27.69 -26.65 -0.01
CA THR A 34 -26.31 -26.41 0.42
C THR A 34 -26.07 -24.93 0.72
N CYS A 35 -26.61 -24.02 -0.11
CA CYS A 35 -26.54 -22.58 0.13
C CYS A 35 -27.31 -22.16 1.39
N SER A 36 -28.46 -22.79 1.63
CA SER A 36 -29.31 -22.51 2.79
C SER A 36 -28.56 -22.73 4.10
N ALA A 37 -27.97 -23.92 4.27
CA ALA A 37 -27.21 -24.27 5.46
C ALA A 37 -26.02 -23.32 5.68
N ARG A 38 -25.21 -23.12 4.62
CA ARG A 38 -24.01 -22.28 4.71
C ARG A 38 -24.32 -20.80 4.93
N SER A 39 -25.42 -20.30 4.36
CA SER A 39 -25.88 -18.92 4.59
C SER A 39 -26.27 -18.72 6.05
N MET A 40 -26.98 -19.68 6.65
CA MET A 40 -27.38 -19.63 8.06
C MET A 40 -26.16 -19.66 8.98
N GLU A 41 -25.20 -20.55 8.74
CA GLU A 41 -23.93 -20.60 9.49
C GLU A 41 -23.16 -19.28 9.40
N ASN A 42 -23.02 -18.71 8.20
CA ASN A 42 -22.34 -17.44 8.00
C ASN A 42 -23.07 -16.27 8.69
N LEU A 43 -24.40 -16.22 8.64
CA LEU A 43 -25.18 -15.19 9.33
C LEU A 43 -25.03 -15.31 10.85
N GLN A 44 -24.98 -16.53 11.39
CA GLN A 44 -24.69 -16.76 12.81
C GLN A 44 -23.27 -16.32 13.18
N ALA A 45 -22.27 -16.64 12.36
CA ALA A 45 -20.88 -16.21 12.57
C ALA A 45 -20.75 -14.68 12.52
N ILE A 46 -21.38 -14.02 11.55
CA ILE A 46 -21.40 -12.55 11.45
C ILE A 46 -22.08 -11.95 12.70
N ARG A 47 -23.20 -12.52 13.15
CA ARG A 47 -23.88 -12.07 14.37
C ARG A 47 -22.99 -12.16 15.63
N GLN A 48 -22.10 -13.15 15.71
CA GLN A 48 -21.17 -13.28 16.83
C GLN A 48 -20.03 -12.26 16.76
N GLN A 49 -19.65 -11.79 15.56
CA GLN A 49 -18.56 -10.84 15.36
C GLN A 49 -19.02 -9.38 15.37
N VAL A 50 -20.28 -9.13 14.98
CA VAL A 50 -20.84 -7.80 14.76
C VAL A 50 -21.90 -7.49 15.80
N ASP A 51 -21.56 -6.62 16.76
CA ASP A 51 -22.53 -6.03 17.68
C ASP A 51 -23.33 -4.92 16.96
N VAL A 52 -24.48 -5.32 16.39
CA VAL A 52 -25.38 -4.40 15.68
C VAL A 52 -25.90 -3.28 16.60
N ALA A 53 -26.09 -3.56 17.89
CA ALA A 53 -26.58 -2.56 18.84
C ALA A 53 -25.52 -1.46 19.06
N ASP A 54 -24.25 -1.83 19.17
CA ASP A 54 -23.15 -0.87 19.24
C ASP A 54 -23.02 -0.04 17.95
N ILE A 55 -23.13 -0.66 16.77
CA ILE A 55 -23.10 0.06 15.48
C ILE A 55 -24.25 1.09 15.41
N LEU A 56 -25.48 0.69 15.73
CA LEU A 56 -26.63 1.60 15.74
C LEU A 56 -26.44 2.74 16.73
N LYS A 57 -25.93 2.45 17.94
CA LYS A 57 -25.62 3.47 18.95
C LYS A 57 -24.59 4.48 18.44
N ARG A 58 -23.54 4.03 17.74
CA ARG A 58 -22.54 4.93 17.12
C ARG A 58 -23.14 5.83 16.05
N HIS A 59 -24.03 5.29 15.20
CA HIS A 59 -24.73 6.07 14.18
C HIS A 59 -25.69 7.09 14.78
N GLN A 60 -26.49 6.70 15.78
CA GLN A 60 -27.38 7.62 16.49
C GLN A 60 -26.61 8.76 17.16
N ALA A 61 -25.48 8.45 17.82
CA ALA A 61 -24.61 9.46 18.40
C ALA A 61 -24.02 10.40 17.33
N ALA A 62 -23.66 9.88 16.15
CA ALA A 62 -23.19 10.72 15.04
C ALA A 62 -24.28 11.66 14.51
N LEU A 63 -25.51 11.17 14.35
CA LEU A 63 -26.67 11.98 13.95
C LEU A 63 -26.97 13.09 14.97
N ALA A 64 -26.94 12.76 16.27
CA ALA A 64 -27.14 13.75 17.33
C ALA A 64 -26.06 14.84 17.32
N ARG A 65 -24.78 14.46 17.14
CA ARG A 65 -23.67 15.43 16.97
C ARG A 65 -23.86 16.34 15.76
N ASN A 66 -24.25 15.78 14.62
CA ASN A 66 -24.49 16.55 13.41
C ASN A 66 -25.66 17.53 13.57
N ARG A 67 -26.74 17.09 14.24
CA ARG A 67 -27.89 17.95 14.53
C ARG A 67 -27.52 19.11 15.47
N ASN A 68 -26.73 18.85 16.50
CA ASN A 68 -26.25 19.89 17.43
C ASN A 68 -25.30 20.87 16.75
N ASN A 69 -24.47 20.40 15.81
CA ASN A 69 -23.60 21.27 15.01
C ASN A 69 -24.39 22.15 14.02
N ALA A 70 -25.48 21.64 13.45
CA ALA A 70 -26.36 22.40 12.56
C ALA A 70 -27.21 23.46 13.30
N ALA A 71 -27.44 23.28 14.61
CA ALA A 71 -28.17 24.22 15.45
C ALA A 71 -27.30 25.37 16.01
N ARG A 72 -25.98 25.39 15.75
CA ARG A 72 -25.17 26.58 16.05
C ARG A 72 -25.62 27.73 15.14
N PRO A 73 -25.95 28.91 15.69
CA PRO A 73 -26.32 30.06 14.87
C PRO A 73 -25.15 30.39 13.94
N ALA A 74 -25.46 30.48 12.64
CA ALA A 74 -24.52 30.97 11.65
C ALA A 74 -24.01 32.35 12.12
N SER A 75 -22.69 32.47 12.29
CA SER A 75 -22.06 33.74 12.63
C SER A 75 -22.50 34.84 11.64
N PRO A 76 -22.65 36.09 12.09
CA PRO A 76 -23.26 37.15 11.29
C PRO A 76 -22.49 37.34 9.99
N LYS A 77 -23.25 37.35 8.88
CA LYS A 77 -22.75 37.59 7.51
C LYS A 77 -22.13 38.98 7.45
N SER A 78 -20.81 39.06 7.33
CA SER A 78 -20.15 40.27 6.83
C SER A 78 -20.32 40.37 5.30
N GLU A 79 -20.63 41.57 4.84
CA GLU A 79 -20.92 41.96 3.45
C GLU A 79 -19.81 41.62 2.45
N PRO A 80 -20.15 41.52 1.14
CA PRO A 80 -19.31 40.88 0.15
C PRO A 80 -18.26 41.84 -0.43
N LEU A 81 -16.99 41.63 -0.07
CA LEU A 81 -15.86 42.15 -0.85
C LEU A 81 -15.28 41.04 -1.73
N MET A 82 -15.55 41.22 -3.02
CA MET A 82 -14.83 40.80 -4.22
C MET A 82 -13.79 39.66 -4.13
N VAL A 83 -14.08 38.63 -4.93
CA VAL A 83 -13.17 37.60 -5.48
C VAL A 83 -12.41 36.77 -4.44
N SER A 84 -13.15 36.06 -3.59
CA SER A 84 -12.54 35.09 -2.67
C SER A 84 -12.37 33.75 -3.35
N HIS A 85 -11.11 33.34 -3.51
CA HIS A 85 -10.73 31.96 -3.77
C HIS A 85 -11.48 31.08 -2.76
N VAL A 86 -12.15 30.02 -3.20
CA VAL A 86 -12.81 29.08 -2.28
C VAL A 86 -11.70 28.46 -1.43
N ALA A 87 -11.43 29.09 -0.30
CA ALA A 87 -10.53 28.58 0.71
C ALA A 87 -11.16 27.30 1.21
N ILE A 88 -10.65 26.17 0.73
CA ILE A 88 -10.93 24.87 1.30
C ILE A 88 -10.61 25.01 2.78
N ALA A 89 -11.65 25.09 3.61
CA ALA A 89 -11.51 25.23 5.04
C ALA A 89 -10.64 24.07 5.52
N GLN A 90 -9.47 24.39 6.06
CA GLN A 90 -8.57 23.36 6.55
C GLN A 90 -9.34 22.54 7.60
N PRO A 91 -9.38 21.19 7.47
CA PRO A 91 -10.04 20.36 8.45
C PRO A 91 -9.49 20.69 9.84
N LEU A 92 -10.40 20.90 10.78
CA LEU A 92 -10.07 21.23 12.17
C LEU A 92 -9.00 20.25 12.68
N PRO A 93 -7.99 20.74 13.43
CA PRO A 93 -6.95 19.89 13.96
C PRO A 93 -7.58 18.76 14.77
N ILE A 94 -7.19 17.51 14.46
CA ILE A 94 -7.69 16.31 15.14
C ILE A 94 -7.21 16.40 16.60
N THR A 95 -8.10 16.83 17.50
CA THR A 95 -7.75 17.08 18.91
C THR A 95 -7.74 15.82 19.77
N LYS A 96 -8.28 14.70 19.27
CA LYS A 96 -8.30 13.42 19.99
C LYS A 96 -8.10 12.24 19.02
N PRO A 97 -7.01 11.47 19.15
CA PRO A 97 -6.81 10.25 18.37
C PRO A 97 -7.96 9.26 18.66
N VAL A 98 -8.71 8.88 17.61
CA VAL A 98 -9.69 7.79 17.71
C VAL A 98 -8.91 6.47 17.71
N ALA A 99 -8.99 5.72 18.81
CA ALA A 99 -8.32 4.43 18.92
C ALA A 99 -8.88 3.45 17.88
N ARG A 100 -8.00 2.92 17.01
CA ARG A 100 -8.36 1.83 16.08
C ARG A 100 -8.53 0.53 16.87
N SER A 101 -9.72 -0.07 16.78
CA SER A 101 -10.06 -1.33 17.46
C SER A 101 -9.49 -2.59 16.78
N THR A 102 -8.83 -2.47 15.63
CA THR A 102 -8.20 -3.59 14.92
C THR A 102 -6.69 -3.40 14.94
N SER A 103 -6.03 -3.92 15.96
CA SER A 103 -4.57 -4.03 15.99
C SER A 103 -4.20 -5.38 15.37
N SER A 104 -3.75 -5.37 14.11
CA SER A 104 -3.03 -6.52 13.56
C SER A 104 -1.71 -6.66 14.30
N GLU A 105 -1.39 -7.87 14.78
CA GLU A 105 -0.10 -8.17 15.37
C GLU A 105 1.01 -7.84 14.38
N ARG A 106 1.80 -6.80 14.69
CA ARG A 106 2.96 -6.45 13.89
C ARG A 106 4.06 -7.44 14.23
N VAL A 107 4.19 -8.47 13.40
CA VAL A 107 5.39 -9.29 13.37
C VAL A 107 6.55 -8.35 13.11
N THR A 108 7.33 -8.08 14.16
CA THR A 108 8.45 -7.15 14.12
C THR A 108 9.68 -8.01 14.01
N PHE A 109 10.31 -8.00 12.84
CA PHE A 109 11.58 -8.67 12.65
C PHE A 109 12.69 -7.80 13.25
N ASP A 110 13.63 -8.43 13.95
CA ASP A 110 14.82 -7.77 14.48
C ASP A 110 15.68 -7.25 13.31
N LEU A 111 16.12 -5.99 13.40
CA LEU A 111 16.99 -5.39 12.39
C LEU A 111 18.41 -5.95 12.55
N ALA A 112 19.05 -6.30 11.45
CA ALA A 112 20.47 -6.62 11.46
C ALA A 112 21.30 -5.36 11.82
N ALA A 113 22.32 -5.51 12.67
CA ALA A 113 23.15 -4.41 13.14
C ALA A 113 23.80 -3.59 12.00
N ALA A 114 24.11 -4.23 10.86
CA ALA A 114 24.64 -3.56 9.68
C ALA A 114 23.62 -2.60 9.05
N ASP A 115 22.34 -3.00 8.97
CA ASP A 115 21.28 -2.17 8.41
C ASP A 115 20.94 -1.01 9.35
N GLU A 116 21.04 -1.20 10.67
CA GLU A 116 20.85 -0.13 11.66
C GLU A 116 21.89 1.00 11.49
N ALA A 117 23.16 0.65 11.28
CA ALA A 117 24.21 1.64 11.05
C ALA A 117 23.96 2.49 9.79
N ILE A 118 23.52 1.85 8.70
CA ILE A 118 23.16 2.54 7.44
C ILE A 118 21.95 3.46 7.68
N ILE A 119 20.92 2.99 8.39
CA ILE A 119 19.73 3.81 8.70
C ILE A 119 20.12 5.03 9.55
N ALA A 120 20.99 4.86 10.55
CA ALA A 120 21.49 5.95 11.38
C ALA A 120 22.23 7.00 10.54
N GLN A 121 23.03 6.58 9.56
CA GLN A 121 23.70 7.49 8.64
C GLN A 121 22.69 8.25 7.76
N ILE A 122 21.70 7.56 7.18
CA ILE A 122 20.64 8.22 6.39
C ILE A 122 19.86 9.23 7.25
N ALA A 123 19.62 8.92 8.53
CA ALA A 123 18.85 9.77 9.43
C ALA A 123 19.50 11.13 9.69
N GLN A 124 20.84 11.22 9.61
CA GLN A 124 21.57 12.48 9.70
C GLN A 124 21.25 13.42 8.53
N ALA A 125 21.05 12.87 7.32
CA ALA A 125 20.75 13.66 6.13
C ALA A 125 19.24 13.86 5.90
N ASN A 126 18.43 12.81 6.10
CA ASN A 126 17.01 12.84 5.81
C ASN A 126 16.21 11.85 6.67
N LYS A 127 15.55 12.37 7.70
CA LYS A 127 14.70 11.61 8.63
C LYS A 127 13.58 10.82 7.93
N LYS A 128 12.99 11.38 6.86
CA LYS A 128 11.90 10.71 6.12
C LYS A 128 12.41 9.48 5.39
N THR A 129 13.59 9.57 4.78
CA THR A 129 14.22 8.43 4.09
C THR A 129 14.62 7.35 5.09
N ALA A 130 15.17 7.73 6.24
CA ALA A 130 15.53 6.79 7.31
C ALA A 130 14.30 6.04 7.86
N PHE A 131 13.18 6.73 8.05
CA PHE A 131 11.92 6.08 8.45
C PHE A 131 11.45 5.04 7.43
N GLN A 132 11.50 5.37 6.14
CA GLN A 132 11.13 4.42 5.08
C GLN A 132 12.08 3.21 5.04
N ALA A 133 13.38 3.45 5.19
CA ALA A 133 14.39 2.39 5.28
C ALA A 133 14.12 1.43 6.45
N GLN A 134 13.81 1.97 7.64
CA GLN A 134 13.47 1.15 8.81
C GLN A 134 12.23 0.28 8.56
N GLN A 135 11.19 0.83 7.92
CA GLN A 135 9.98 0.06 7.59
C GLN A 135 10.25 -1.06 6.60
N LEU A 136 11.12 -0.84 5.61
CA LEU A 136 11.49 -1.86 4.63
C LEU A 136 12.40 -2.94 5.21
N ALA A 137 13.34 -2.55 6.08
CA ALA A 137 14.23 -3.48 6.78
C ALA A 137 13.42 -4.42 7.68
N LYS A 138 12.54 -3.86 8.52
CA LYS A 138 11.63 -4.63 9.39
C LYS A 138 10.68 -5.54 8.60
N ALA A 139 10.39 -5.23 7.34
CA ALA A 139 9.53 -6.05 6.49
C ALA A 139 10.32 -7.09 5.66
N GLY A 140 11.64 -7.22 5.85
CA GLY A 140 12.51 -8.11 5.07
C GLY A 140 12.61 -7.72 3.58
N LYS A 141 12.20 -6.50 3.21
CA LYS A 141 12.17 -6.06 1.80
C LYS A 141 13.56 -5.68 1.28
N LEU A 142 14.49 -5.30 2.17
CA LEU A 142 15.87 -5.04 1.78
C LEU A 142 16.58 -6.33 1.34
N ASP A 143 16.42 -7.40 2.10
CA ASP A 143 16.99 -8.70 1.75
C ASP A 143 16.31 -9.30 0.51
N ALA A 144 15.00 -9.11 0.36
CA ALA A 144 14.30 -9.48 -0.86
C ALA A 144 14.86 -8.73 -2.09
N MET A 145 15.19 -7.44 -1.97
CA MET A 145 15.87 -6.71 -3.05
C MET A 145 17.24 -7.30 -3.37
N ARG A 146 18.06 -7.60 -2.36
CA ARG A 146 19.38 -8.19 -2.53
C ARG A 146 19.31 -9.57 -3.21
N ALA A 147 18.28 -10.37 -2.92
CA ALA A 147 18.13 -11.72 -3.46
C ALA A 147 17.45 -11.79 -4.84
N LEU A 148 16.44 -10.96 -5.10
CA LEU A 148 15.57 -11.06 -6.28
C LEU A 148 16.02 -10.19 -7.46
N LEU A 149 16.55 -8.99 -7.21
CA LEU A 149 16.98 -8.09 -8.29
C LEU A 149 18.10 -8.68 -9.16
N PRO A 150 19.10 -9.40 -8.63
CA PRO A 150 20.08 -10.14 -9.44
C PRO A 150 19.48 -11.15 -10.42
N ARG A 151 18.29 -11.68 -10.11
CA ARG A 151 17.57 -12.65 -10.94
C ARG A 151 16.68 -11.98 -11.98
N GLY A 152 16.65 -10.65 -12.03
CA GLY A 152 15.72 -9.89 -12.86
C GLY A 152 14.30 -9.84 -12.30
N GLU A 153 14.09 -10.24 -11.04
CA GLU A 153 12.77 -10.26 -10.41
C GLU A 153 12.53 -9.04 -9.52
N ASN A 154 11.35 -8.43 -9.63
CA ASN A 154 10.99 -7.27 -8.82
C ASN A 154 10.34 -7.68 -7.49
N PRO A 155 10.96 -7.38 -6.32
CA PRO A 155 10.42 -7.72 -4.99
C PRO A 155 9.12 -6.99 -4.62
N PHE A 156 8.74 -5.97 -5.38
CA PHE A 156 7.55 -5.14 -5.17
C PHE A 156 6.47 -5.32 -6.25
N ALA A 157 6.60 -6.33 -7.12
CA ALA A 157 5.66 -6.58 -8.21
C ALA A 157 4.21 -6.70 -7.71
N GLN A 158 4.00 -7.44 -6.61
CA GLN A 158 2.67 -7.68 -6.03
C GLN A 158 2.38 -6.81 -4.79
N THR A 159 3.37 -6.59 -3.93
CA THR A 159 3.17 -5.94 -2.62
C THR A 159 4.26 -4.90 -2.33
N GLY A 160 3.85 -3.76 -1.78
CA GLY A 160 4.75 -2.72 -1.28
C GLY A 160 4.62 -1.38 -2.01
N PRO A 161 5.54 -0.44 -1.75
CA PRO A 161 5.44 0.92 -2.24
C PRO A 161 5.53 0.99 -3.77
N SER A 162 4.55 1.62 -4.41
CA SER A 162 4.47 1.73 -5.87
C SER A 162 5.70 2.37 -6.51
N TYR A 163 6.28 3.38 -5.86
CA TYR A 163 7.47 4.06 -6.40
C TYR A 163 8.73 3.16 -6.41
N LEU A 164 8.87 2.26 -5.44
CA LEU A 164 9.97 1.28 -5.43
C LEU A 164 9.73 0.18 -6.44
N ARG A 165 8.47 -0.20 -6.70
CA ARG A 165 8.14 -1.11 -7.80
C ARG A 165 8.66 -0.57 -9.13
N VAL A 166 8.31 0.67 -9.47
CA VAL A 166 8.79 1.30 -10.72
C VAL A 166 10.32 1.38 -10.75
N ALA A 167 10.96 1.82 -9.65
CA ALA A 167 12.41 1.89 -9.59
C ALA A 167 13.08 0.52 -9.79
N CYS A 168 12.56 -0.54 -9.16
CA CYS A 168 13.08 -1.90 -9.29
C CYS A 168 12.84 -2.47 -10.70
N ASP A 169 11.69 -2.20 -11.34
CA ASP A 169 11.45 -2.58 -12.75
C ASP A 169 12.46 -1.92 -13.69
N MET A 170 12.80 -0.66 -13.45
CA MET A 170 13.79 0.04 -14.25
C MET A 170 15.20 -0.50 -14.00
N ILE A 171 15.54 -0.89 -12.75
CA ILE A 171 16.83 -1.53 -12.45
C ILE A 171 16.98 -2.86 -13.18
N THR A 172 15.94 -3.71 -13.17
CA THR A 172 15.96 -4.99 -13.89
C THR A 172 16.01 -4.79 -15.42
N SER A 173 15.55 -3.64 -15.91
CA SER A 173 15.60 -3.27 -17.34
C SER A 173 16.90 -2.55 -17.78
N GLY A 174 17.90 -2.41 -16.89
CA GLY A 174 19.20 -1.80 -17.22
C GLY A 174 19.55 -0.53 -16.44
N GLY A 175 18.72 -0.12 -15.48
CA GLY A 175 18.95 1.04 -14.63
C GLY A 175 18.29 2.32 -15.13
N PHE A 176 18.48 3.41 -14.40
CA PHE A 176 17.84 4.70 -14.69
C PHE A 176 18.64 5.90 -14.18
N ILE A 177 18.50 7.05 -14.83
CA ILE A 177 18.87 8.34 -14.23
C ILE A 177 17.67 8.96 -13.49
N ARG A 178 17.93 9.93 -12.62
CA ARG A 178 16.87 10.58 -11.81
C ARG A 178 15.74 11.17 -12.65
N ALA A 179 16.06 11.76 -13.80
CA ALA A 179 15.07 12.35 -14.71
C ALA A 179 14.15 11.29 -15.33
N GLU A 180 14.72 10.15 -15.76
CA GLU A 180 13.97 9.02 -16.32
C GLU A 180 13.02 8.43 -15.27
N LEU A 181 13.49 8.15 -14.06
CA LEU A 181 12.62 7.63 -13.00
C LEU A 181 11.49 8.61 -12.65
N LYS A 182 11.78 9.92 -12.64
CA LYS A 182 10.77 10.94 -12.38
C LYS A 182 9.67 10.90 -13.44
N ALA A 183 10.06 10.89 -14.71
CA ALA A 183 9.12 10.80 -15.84
C ALA A 183 8.28 9.52 -15.77
N GLU A 184 8.90 8.39 -15.43
CA GLU A 184 8.21 7.09 -15.32
C GLU A 184 7.20 7.06 -14.16
N LEU A 185 7.55 7.64 -13.01
CA LEU A 185 6.63 7.76 -11.89
C LEU A 185 5.42 8.64 -12.23
N MET A 186 5.63 9.74 -12.96
CA MET A 186 4.54 10.60 -13.43
C MET A 186 3.64 9.86 -14.42
N ALA A 187 4.24 9.14 -15.38
CA ALA A 187 3.50 8.41 -16.40
C ALA A 187 2.69 7.23 -15.84
N ARG A 188 3.29 6.38 -14.99
CA ARG A 188 2.63 5.18 -14.46
C ARG A 188 1.69 5.43 -13.30
N LEU A 189 1.99 6.42 -12.46
CA LEU A 189 1.25 6.65 -11.21
C LEU A 189 0.38 7.93 -11.25
N GLY A 190 0.44 8.71 -12.33
CA GLY A 190 -0.29 9.96 -12.46
C GLY A 190 0.14 11.02 -11.44
N TRP A 191 1.40 10.98 -11.00
CA TRP A 191 1.91 11.89 -9.97
C TRP A 191 2.32 13.25 -10.54
N THR A 192 2.27 14.26 -9.68
CA THR A 192 2.80 15.59 -10.01
C THR A 192 4.32 15.60 -10.00
N ASP A 193 4.92 16.58 -10.66
CA ASP A 193 6.36 16.78 -10.75
C ASP A 193 7.04 16.82 -9.36
N GLY A 194 6.46 17.58 -8.42
CA GLY A 194 6.97 17.70 -7.06
C GLY A 194 6.87 16.40 -6.26
N THR A 195 5.73 15.69 -6.37
CA THR A 195 5.55 14.39 -5.70
C THR A 195 6.50 13.34 -6.25
N ALA A 196 6.67 13.25 -7.57
CA ALA A 196 7.62 12.34 -8.20
C ALA A 196 9.05 12.67 -7.79
N GLY A 197 9.47 13.94 -7.85
CA GLY A 197 10.82 14.37 -7.47
C GLY A 197 11.19 14.02 -6.02
N ALA A 198 10.24 14.18 -5.09
CA ALA A 198 10.44 13.77 -3.70
C ALA A 198 10.67 12.26 -3.55
N HIS A 199 9.91 11.43 -4.27
CA HIS A 199 10.06 9.96 -4.22
C HIS A 199 11.29 9.45 -4.96
N VAL A 200 11.71 10.09 -6.06
CA VAL A 200 13.00 9.81 -6.71
C VAL A 200 14.16 10.04 -5.74
N SER A 201 14.11 11.14 -4.98
CA SER A 201 15.16 11.47 -4.00
C SER A 201 15.24 10.41 -2.89
N ILE A 202 14.09 9.96 -2.38
CA ILE A 202 14.01 8.89 -1.37
C ILE A 202 14.52 7.57 -1.96
N ALA A 203 14.02 7.16 -3.13
CA ALA A 203 14.37 5.89 -3.75
C ALA A 203 15.87 5.80 -4.07
N THR A 204 16.44 6.83 -4.71
CA THR A 204 17.87 6.83 -5.06
C THR A 204 18.78 6.86 -3.84
N ALA A 205 18.44 7.63 -2.81
CA ALA A 205 19.22 7.64 -1.57
C ALA A 205 19.18 6.27 -0.86
N LEU A 206 18.01 5.65 -0.79
CA LEU A 206 17.83 4.34 -0.17
C LEU A 206 18.58 3.24 -0.92
N LEU A 207 18.32 3.11 -2.22
CA LEU A 207 18.93 2.07 -3.05
C LEU A 207 20.45 2.17 -3.09
N PHE A 208 20.99 3.39 -3.09
CA PHE A 208 22.42 3.63 -3.04
C PHE A 208 23.02 3.32 -1.66
N ALA A 209 22.40 3.79 -0.58
CA ALA A 209 22.91 3.60 0.78
C ALA A 209 22.96 2.13 1.20
N PHE A 210 22.00 1.31 0.78
CA PHE A 210 22.00 -0.14 1.04
C PHE A 210 22.84 -0.94 0.04
N GLY A 211 23.58 -0.28 -0.85
CA GLY A 211 24.43 -0.92 -1.85
C GLY A 211 23.66 -1.74 -2.89
N ILE A 212 22.37 -1.48 -3.07
CA ILE A 212 21.54 -2.16 -4.09
C ILE A 212 21.91 -1.65 -5.48
N THR A 213 22.09 -0.34 -5.60
CA THR A 213 22.51 0.31 -6.84
C THR A 213 23.86 0.97 -6.69
N ARG A 214 24.62 1.01 -7.78
CA ARG A 214 25.79 1.90 -7.95
C ARG A 214 25.52 2.89 -9.07
N LYS A 215 26.30 3.96 -9.12
CA LYS A 215 26.32 4.85 -10.28
C LYS A 215 27.32 4.33 -11.32
N ASP A 216 26.93 4.33 -12.59
CA ASP A 216 27.86 4.15 -13.71
C ASP A 216 28.51 5.49 -14.11
N HIS A 217 29.31 5.47 -15.18
CA HIS A 217 29.98 6.66 -15.73
C HIS A 217 29.02 7.72 -16.28
N ASN A 218 27.75 7.37 -16.51
CA ASN A 218 26.70 8.26 -17.03
C ASN A 218 25.73 8.73 -15.92
N GLU A 219 26.13 8.62 -14.64
CA GLU A 219 25.27 8.93 -13.49
C GLU A 219 23.99 8.08 -13.40
N ARG A 220 23.94 6.95 -14.12
CA ARG A 220 22.81 6.02 -14.13
C ARG A 220 22.93 5.08 -12.93
N PHE A 221 21.82 4.92 -12.22
CA PHE A 221 21.68 3.96 -11.14
C PHE A 221 21.46 2.58 -11.73
N VAL A 222 22.47 1.73 -11.64
CA VAL A 222 22.48 0.35 -12.12
C VAL A 222 22.64 -0.62 -10.95
N LEU A 223 22.19 -1.87 -11.10
CA LEU A 223 22.35 -2.90 -10.07
C LEU A 223 23.83 -3.05 -9.67
N ASN A 224 24.13 -3.13 -8.38
CA ASN A 224 25.48 -3.34 -7.88
C ASN A 224 25.98 -4.76 -8.29
N PRO A 225 27.13 -4.92 -8.99
CA PRO A 225 27.51 -6.23 -9.51
C PRO A 225 27.98 -7.16 -8.37
N VAL A 226 28.37 -6.60 -7.22
CA VAL A 226 28.65 -7.38 -6.00
C VAL A 226 27.43 -8.20 -5.56
N LEU A 227 26.22 -7.66 -5.77
CA LEU A 227 24.97 -8.39 -5.47
C LEU A 227 24.62 -9.41 -6.56
N ALA A 228 25.08 -9.19 -7.78
CA ALA A 228 24.89 -10.15 -8.86
C ALA A 228 25.68 -11.45 -8.64
N GLY A 229 26.67 -11.43 -7.73
CA GLY A 229 27.65 -12.50 -7.56
C GLY A 229 28.53 -12.59 -8.81
N ASP A 230 29.79 -12.96 -8.63
CA ASP A 230 30.72 -13.28 -9.72
C ASP A 230 30.30 -14.56 -10.47
N ASN A 231 29.11 -14.58 -11.07
CA ASN A 231 28.71 -15.58 -12.06
C ASN A 231 28.97 -15.09 -13.50
N ASN A 232 29.67 -13.97 -13.70
CA ASN A 232 30.03 -13.48 -15.02
C ASN A 232 31.56 -13.36 -15.20
N PHE A 233 32.24 -14.50 -15.18
CA PHE A 233 33.64 -14.65 -15.61
C PHE A 233 33.82 -14.50 -17.14
N ASN A 234 32.77 -14.09 -17.90
CA ASN A 234 32.76 -14.19 -19.36
C ASN A 234 32.53 -12.88 -20.15
N GLN A 235 32.62 -11.69 -19.53
CA GLN A 235 32.48 -10.41 -20.26
C GLN A 235 33.70 -9.49 -20.28
N LEU A 236 34.90 -9.99 -19.94
CA LEU A 236 36.17 -9.26 -20.11
C LEU A 236 37.09 -9.85 -21.21
N LYS A 237 36.53 -10.61 -22.17
CA LYS A 237 37.25 -11.13 -23.35
C LYS A 237 36.78 -10.60 -24.72
N ALA A 238 36.03 -9.49 -24.76
CA ALA A 238 35.61 -8.87 -26.02
C ALA A 238 36.13 -7.43 -26.22
N ALA A 239 37.22 -7.08 -25.53
CA ALA A 239 38.01 -5.88 -25.82
C ALA A 239 39.49 -6.24 -25.84
N VAL A 240 39.86 -7.09 -26.81
CA VAL A 240 41.19 -7.10 -27.42
C VAL A 240 41.04 -6.37 -28.74
#